data_AF-A0A345UGN8-F1
#
_entry.id   AF-A0A345UGN8-F1
#
_cell.length_a   1.000
_cell.length_b   1.000
_cell.length_c   1.000
_cell.angle_alpha   90.00
_cell.angle_beta   90.00
_cell.angle_gamma   90.00
#
_symmetry.space_group_name_H-M   'P 1'
#
loop_
_entity.id
_entity.type
_entity.pdbx_description
1 polymer ?
#
loop_
_entity_poly.entity_id
_entity_poly.type
_entity_poly.pdbx_seq_one_letter_code
_entity_poly.pdbx_strand_id
1 'polypeptide(L)'
;MPQLKISTYNVNGIRAAEKKGFSDWVKASQPDIICLQETKAQPDQIPDEIHALGYHASWHSAEKKGYSGVGILSRTEPIEVKTGIGIDWIDSEGRVLMHEYPDCRVLSLYLPSGTTGDVRQEVKMRFLDVLNGFGRELLADAKPLVLCGDYNIAHTEIDIHDPVRNKNTSGFLPEERAWFTDFLELGYRDIFRELNPDLTDTYSWWSYRAASKSRNKGWRLDYQLGNEAMFNAAKSAEIEFSQDMSDHAPVSVVYEF
;
A
#
# COMPACT_ATOMS: atom_id res chain seq x y z
N MET A 1 22.79 12.59 6.51
CA MET A 1 21.93 12.30 5.35
C MET A 1 20.52 12.72 5.74
N PRO A 2 19.77 13.45 4.89
CA PRO A 2 18.38 13.75 5.18
C PRO A 2 17.61 12.43 5.35
N GLN A 3 16.82 12.35 6.42
CA GLN A 3 15.98 11.21 6.71
C GLN A 3 14.63 11.40 5.99
N LEU A 4 14.16 10.36 5.28
CA LEU A 4 12.86 10.35 4.63
C LEU A 4 12.00 9.24 5.23
N LYS A 5 10.88 9.58 5.85
CA LYS A 5 9.90 8.61 6.35
C LYS A 5 8.72 8.50 5.38
N ILE A 6 8.53 7.31 4.81
CA ILE A 6 7.37 7.01 3.95
C ILE A 6 6.47 6.04 4.70
N SER A 7 5.18 6.34 4.77
CA SER A 7 4.16 5.45 5.31
C SER A 7 3.19 5.03 4.22
N THR A 8 2.80 3.77 4.18
CA THR A 8 1.65 3.31 3.39
C THR A 8 0.53 2.89 4.32
N TYR A 9 -0.71 3.25 3.96
CA TYR A 9 -1.86 2.95 4.79
C TYR A 9 -3.15 2.80 3.99
N ASN A 10 -3.71 1.58 3.96
CA ASN A 10 -5.10 1.38 3.57
C ASN A 10 -6.03 1.88 4.70
N VAL A 11 -6.75 2.97 4.42
CA VAL A 11 -7.58 3.65 5.43
C VAL A 11 -9.01 3.13 5.51
N ASN A 12 -9.42 2.22 4.62
CA ASN A 12 -10.78 1.67 4.54
C ASN A 12 -11.88 2.74 4.65
N GLY A 13 -11.69 3.83 3.91
CA GLY A 13 -12.51 5.03 3.96
C GLY A 13 -11.89 6.15 4.80
N ILE A 14 -11.33 7.16 4.13
CA ILE A 14 -10.57 8.24 4.77
C ILE A 14 -11.39 9.04 5.80
N ARG A 15 -12.69 9.24 5.54
CA ARG A 15 -13.60 9.91 6.49
C ARG A 15 -13.83 9.11 7.77
N ALA A 16 -13.83 7.78 7.67
CA ALA A 16 -13.98 6.91 8.83
C ALA A 16 -12.67 6.84 9.63
N ALA A 17 -11.53 6.78 8.95
CA ALA A 17 -10.22 6.86 9.56
C ALA A 17 -10.00 8.20 10.29
N GLU A 18 -10.42 9.33 9.69
CA GLU A 18 -10.31 10.65 10.34
C GLU A 18 -11.10 10.73 11.63
N LYS A 19 -12.34 10.22 11.66
CA LYS A 19 -13.15 10.14 12.90
C LYS A 19 -12.50 9.31 14.01
N LYS A 20 -11.51 8.47 13.67
CA LYS A 20 -10.76 7.63 14.59
C LYS A 20 -9.35 8.18 14.89
N GLY A 21 -9.01 9.37 14.40
CA GLY A 21 -7.76 10.06 14.72
C GLY A 21 -6.67 9.98 13.65
N PHE A 22 -7.00 9.83 12.36
CA PHE A 22 -5.99 9.83 11.28
C PHE A 22 -5.08 11.07 11.33
N SER A 23 -5.65 12.27 11.39
CA SER A 23 -4.84 13.50 11.49
C SER A 23 -3.98 13.56 12.76
N ASP A 24 -4.42 12.96 13.86
CA ASP A 24 -3.63 12.89 15.09
C ASP A 24 -2.46 11.92 14.96
N TRP A 25 -2.67 10.78 14.30
CA TRP A 25 -1.58 9.88 13.91
C TRP A 25 -0.56 10.57 13.01
N VAL A 26 -0.99 11.33 11.99
CA VAL A 26 -0.06 12.06 11.11
C VAL A 26 0.78 13.07 11.89
N LYS A 27 0.16 13.82 12.83
CA LYS A 27 0.88 14.79 13.67
C LYS A 27 1.90 14.12 14.59
N ALA A 28 1.60 12.94 15.11
CA ALA A 28 2.48 12.18 16.01
C ALA A 28 3.59 11.43 15.25
N SER A 29 3.24 10.75 14.15
CA SER A 29 4.14 9.91 13.36
C SER A 29 5.04 10.73 12.42
N GLN A 30 4.60 11.93 12.04
CA GLN A 30 5.30 12.89 11.17
C GLN A 30 5.94 12.28 9.90
N PRO A 31 5.25 11.43 9.13
CA PRO A 31 5.78 10.95 7.85
C PRO A 31 6.06 12.12 6.90
N ASP A 32 7.04 11.97 6.01
CA ASP A 32 7.31 12.94 4.94
C ASP A 32 6.39 12.68 3.74
N ILE A 33 6.07 11.42 3.50
CA ILE A 33 5.16 10.96 2.45
C ILE A 33 4.21 9.90 3.00
N ILE A 34 2.92 10.03 2.69
CA ILE A 34 1.88 9.07 3.06
C ILE A 34 1.18 8.60 1.80
N CYS A 35 1.28 7.30 1.51
CA CYS A 35 0.52 6.64 0.45
C CYS A 35 -0.76 6.05 1.05
N LEU A 36 -1.91 6.49 0.55
CA LEU A 36 -3.22 6.10 1.05
C LEU A 36 -3.93 5.20 0.04
N GLN A 37 -4.56 4.13 0.53
CA GLN A 37 -5.40 3.23 -0.25
C GLN A 37 -6.82 3.17 0.31
N GLU A 38 -7.76 2.79 -0.56
CA GLU A 38 -9.18 2.64 -0.23
C GLU A 38 -9.80 3.89 0.42
N THR A 39 -9.49 5.08 -0.13
CA THR A 39 -9.98 6.37 0.41
C THR A 39 -11.51 6.47 0.43
N LYS A 40 -12.21 5.80 -0.50
CA LYS A 40 -13.68 5.80 -0.67
C LYS A 40 -14.28 7.20 -0.70
N ALA A 41 -13.55 8.14 -1.27
CA ALA A 41 -13.90 9.55 -1.28
C ALA A 41 -13.56 10.17 -2.63
N GLN A 42 -14.43 11.07 -3.07
CA GLN A 42 -14.09 12.06 -4.09
C GLN A 42 -13.28 13.19 -3.44
N PRO A 43 -12.52 14.00 -4.21
CA PRO A 43 -11.68 15.06 -3.64
C PRO A 43 -12.44 16.07 -2.77
N ASP A 44 -13.69 16.39 -3.10
CA ASP A 44 -14.58 17.27 -2.33
C ASP A 44 -15.09 16.64 -1.02
N GLN A 45 -14.81 15.36 -0.79
CA GLN A 45 -15.24 14.60 0.39
C GLN A 45 -14.10 14.33 1.36
N ILE A 46 -12.88 14.80 1.06
CA ILE A 46 -11.74 14.71 1.96
C ILE A 46 -11.97 15.67 3.14
N PRO A 47 -11.80 15.23 4.40
CA PRO A 47 -11.98 16.09 5.58
C PRO A 47 -11.05 17.31 5.58
N ASP A 48 -11.56 18.46 6.05
CA ASP A 48 -10.80 19.71 6.18
C ASP A 48 -9.61 19.56 7.12
N GLU A 49 -9.70 18.70 8.13
CA GLU A 49 -8.60 18.40 9.07
C GLU A 49 -7.37 17.86 8.35
N ILE A 50 -7.58 17.04 7.30
CA ILE A 50 -6.49 16.48 6.49
C ILE A 50 -5.86 17.57 5.62
N HIS A 51 -6.68 18.44 5.03
CA HIS A 51 -6.18 19.61 4.29
C HIS A 51 -5.37 20.54 5.20
N ALA A 52 -5.78 20.70 6.46
CA ALA A 52 -5.11 21.53 7.45
C ALA A 52 -3.76 20.97 7.93
N LEU A 53 -3.39 19.73 7.58
CA LEU A 53 -2.08 19.16 7.89
C LEU A 53 -0.92 19.83 7.13
N GLY A 54 -1.21 20.56 6.06
CA GLY A 54 -0.21 21.31 5.28
C GLY A 54 0.62 20.44 4.32
N TYR A 55 0.13 19.25 3.96
CA TYR A 55 0.77 18.39 2.96
C TYR A 55 0.25 18.76 1.56
N HIS A 56 1.13 18.65 0.56
CA HIS A 56 0.73 18.59 -0.84
C HIS A 56 -0.01 17.27 -1.07
N ALA A 57 -1.27 17.35 -1.50
CA ALA A 57 -2.16 16.20 -1.61
C ALA A 57 -2.60 15.98 -3.05
N SER A 58 -2.45 14.74 -3.52
CA SER A 58 -2.97 14.28 -4.81
C SER A 58 -3.88 13.07 -4.60
N TRP A 59 -4.91 12.94 -5.44
CA TRP A 59 -5.92 11.89 -5.31
C TRP A 59 -6.25 11.28 -6.68
N HIS A 60 -6.44 9.97 -6.71
CA HIS A 60 -7.03 9.28 -7.85
C HIS A 60 -8.25 8.51 -7.34
N SER A 61 -9.41 9.16 -7.38
CA SER A 61 -10.69 8.60 -6.93
C SER A 61 -11.31 7.72 -8.02
N ALA A 62 -11.94 6.62 -7.61
CA ALA A 62 -12.74 5.82 -8.54
C ALA A 62 -13.94 6.61 -9.07
N GLU A 63 -14.38 6.31 -10.28
CA GLU A 63 -15.61 6.88 -10.85
C GLU A 63 -16.84 6.46 -10.03
N LYS A 64 -16.84 5.21 -9.55
CA LYS A 64 -17.86 4.72 -8.61
C LYS A 64 -17.68 5.40 -7.26
N LYS A 65 -18.65 6.24 -6.87
CA LYS A 65 -18.65 6.93 -5.57
C LYS A 65 -18.61 5.95 -4.39
N GLY A 66 -17.78 6.26 -3.40
CA GLY A 66 -17.65 5.45 -2.17
C GLY A 66 -16.88 4.14 -2.36
N TYR A 67 -16.13 4.00 -3.46
CA TYR A 67 -15.37 2.79 -3.81
C TYR A 67 -13.89 3.12 -4.04
N SER A 68 -12.99 2.21 -3.66
CA SER A 68 -11.55 2.27 -3.96
C SER A 68 -10.94 3.66 -3.70
N GLY A 69 -10.06 4.13 -4.58
CA GLY A 69 -9.42 5.44 -4.55
C GLY A 69 -8.10 5.42 -3.78
N VAL A 70 -7.07 6.02 -4.36
CA VAL A 70 -5.74 6.19 -3.76
C VAL A 70 -5.39 7.66 -3.60
N GLY A 71 -4.48 7.96 -2.67
CA GLY A 71 -3.94 9.30 -2.46
C GLY A 71 -2.47 9.28 -2.08
N ILE A 72 -1.79 10.41 -2.30
CA ILE A 72 -0.45 10.67 -1.76
C ILE A 72 -0.48 12.05 -1.08
N LEU A 73 -0.08 12.08 0.19
CA LEU A 73 0.19 13.29 0.94
C LEU A 73 1.70 13.45 1.08
N SER A 74 2.27 14.61 0.77
CA SER A 74 3.71 14.85 0.91
C SER A 74 4.03 16.23 1.47
N ARG A 75 5.06 16.31 2.33
CA ARG A 75 5.61 17.59 2.80
C ARG A 75 6.33 18.38 1.71
N THR A 76 6.84 17.68 0.71
CA THR A 76 7.53 18.26 -0.45
C THR A 76 6.60 18.20 -1.65
N GLU A 77 6.51 19.29 -2.40
CA GLU A 77 5.75 19.30 -3.64
C GLU A 77 6.40 18.34 -4.67
N PRO A 78 5.65 17.40 -5.25
CA PRO A 78 6.17 16.55 -6.32
C PRO A 78 6.45 17.38 -7.58
N ILE A 79 7.48 17.01 -8.34
CA ILE A 79 7.76 17.66 -9.64
C ILE A 79 6.80 17.19 -10.73
N GLU A 80 6.20 16.02 -10.56
CA GLU A 80 5.18 15.47 -11.45
C GLU A 80 4.23 14.56 -10.67
N VAL A 81 2.95 14.58 -11.05
CA VAL A 81 1.91 13.69 -10.53
C VAL A 81 1.34 12.88 -11.70
N LYS A 82 1.35 11.55 -11.60
CA LYS A 82 0.77 10.65 -12.61
C LYS A 82 -0.36 9.83 -12.00
N THR A 83 -1.54 9.91 -12.61
CA THR A 83 -2.74 9.15 -12.22
C THR A 83 -2.94 7.99 -13.17
N GLY A 84 -3.15 6.79 -12.63
CA GLY A 84 -3.46 5.61 -13.44
C GLY A 84 -2.26 5.04 -14.19
N ILE A 85 -2.55 4.06 -15.05
CA ILE A 85 -1.56 3.35 -15.88
C ILE A 85 -1.94 3.33 -17.37
N GLY A 86 -2.97 4.09 -17.77
CA GLY A 86 -3.43 4.20 -19.15
C GLY A 86 -4.35 3.06 -19.59
N ILE A 87 -5.01 2.39 -18.65
CA ILE A 87 -5.92 1.27 -18.91
C ILE A 87 -7.27 1.57 -18.27
N ASP A 88 -8.26 1.92 -19.09
CA ASP A 88 -9.56 2.48 -18.67
C ASP A 88 -10.25 1.73 -17.52
N TRP A 89 -10.30 0.39 -17.58
CA TRP A 89 -10.99 -0.40 -16.56
C TRP A 89 -10.25 -0.45 -15.22
N ILE A 90 -8.94 -0.19 -15.21
CA ILE A 90 -8.13 -0.04 -13.99
C ILE A 90 -8.22 1.39 -13.48
N ASP A 91 -8.07 2.36 -14.38
CA ASP A 91 -8.01 3.78 -14.04
C ASP A 91 -9.36 4.29 -13.54
N SER A 92 -10.47 3.81 -14.09
CA SER A 92 -11.82 4.08 -13.57
C SER A 92 -12.04 3.59 -12.13
N GLU A 93 -11.24 2.64 -11.63
CA GLU A 93 -11.27 2.20 -10.24
C GLU A 93 -10.31 2.99 -9.32
N GLY A 94 -9.50 3.93 -9.84
CA GLY A 94 -8.66 4.82 -9.02
C GLY A 94 -7.65 4.07 -8.15
N ARG A 95 -6.82 3.21 -8.76
CA ARG A 95 -5.96 2.25 -8.04
C ARG A 95 -4.47 2.58 -8.00
N VAL A 96 -4.04 3.55 -8.81
CA VAL A 96 -2.62 3.88 -9.01
C VAL A 96 -2.46 5.39 -9.03
N LEU A 97 -1.53 5.89 -8.22
CA LEU A 97 -1.11 7.29 -8.21
C LEU A 97 0.39 7.34 -7.93
N MET A 98 1.14 8.13 -8.69
CA MET A 98 2.58 8.27 -8.53
C MET A 98 2.97 9.73 -8.40
N HIS A 99 3.87 10.00 -7.46
CA HIS A 99 4.61 11.24 -7.35
C HIS A 99 6.06 11.03 -7.81
N GLU A 100 6.51 11.93 -8.68
CA GLU A 100 7.91 12.09 -9.05
C GLU A 100 8.54 13.16 -8.15
N TYR A 101 9.71 12.86 -7.59
CA TYR A 101 10.57 13.82 -6.90
C TYR A 101 11.93 13.89 -7.59
N PRO A 102 12.78 14.88 -7.33
CA PRO A 102 14.13 14.92 -7.90
C PRO A 102 14.93 13.63 -7.66
N ASP A 103 14.87 13.10 -6.44
CA ASP A 103 15.73 12.00 -5.99
C ASP A 103 15.05 10.63 -5.97
N CYS A 104 13.72 10.56 -5.99
CA CYS A 104 13.00 9.29 -5.94
C CYS A 104 11.61 9.35 -6.61
N ARG A 105 11.00 8.17 -6.77
CA ARG A 105 9.63 7.97 -7.22
C ARG A 105 8.84 7.21 -6.16
N VAL A 106 7.64 7.69 -5.85
CA VAL A 106 6.77 7.08 -4.85
C VAL A 106 5.40 6.82 -5.45
N LEU A 107 4.92 5.58 -5.35
CA LEU A 107 3.65 5.15 -5.93
C LEU A 107 2.74 4.60 -4.84
N SER A 108 1.48 5.04 -4.81
CA SER A 108 0.40 4.44 -4.02
C SER A 108 -0.41 3.48 -4.90
N LEU A 109 -0.44 2.21 -4.52
CA LEU A 109 -1.03 1.10 -5.26
C LEU A 109 -2.12 0.43 -4.42
N TYR A 110 -3.28 0.15 -5.03
CA TYR A 110 -4.33 -0.64 -4.41
C TYR A 110 -4.78 -1.78 -5.31
N LEU A 111 -4.34 -3.00 -5.01
CA LEU A 111 -4.72 -4.18 -5.78
C LEU A 111 -6.18 -4.58 -5.50
N PRO A 112 -6.92 -5.06 -6.51
CA PRO A 112 -8.25 -5.61 -6.29
C PRO A 112 -8.25 -6.76 -5.28
N SER A 113 -9.23 -6.79 -4.37
CA SER A 113 -9.52 -7.98 -3.57
C SER A 113 -10.38 -8.97 -4.37
N GLY A 114 -10.07 -10.27 -4.28
CA GLY A 114 -10.86 -11.36 -4.88
C GLY A 114 -11.84 -12.03 -3.89
N THR A 115 -11.94 -11.52 -2.66
CA THR A 115 -12.71 -12.12 -1.56
C THR A 115 -14.23 -12.20 -1.78
N THR A 116 -14.76 -11.53 -2.79
CA THR A 116 -16.22 -11.48 -3.09
C THR A 116 -16.66 -12.48 -4.17
N GLY A 117 -15.76 -13.40 -4.58
CA GLY A 117 -16.08 -14.54 -5.44
C GLY A 117 -15.29 -14.55 -6.76
N ASP A 118 -15.50 -15.62 -7.53
CA ASP A 118 -14.68 -15.97 -8.70
C ASP A 118 -14.52 -14.83 -9.71
N VAL A 119 -15.59 -14.07 -9.99
CA VAL A 119 -15.53 -12.92 -10.91
C VAL A 119 -14.53 -11.86 -10.44
N ARG A 120 -14.48 -11.57 -9.13
CA ARG A 120 -13.51 -10.59 -8.60
C ARG A 120 -12.12 -11.18 -8.49
N GLN A 121 -11.98 -12.48 -8.28
CA GLN A 121 -10.68 -13.16 -8.38
C GLN A 121 -10.13 -13.09 -9.80
N GLU A 122 -10.95 -13.31 -10.84
CA GLU A 122 -10.52 -13.17 -12.24
C GLU A 122 -10.07 -11.74 -12.57
N VAL A 123 -10.82 -10.73 -12.10
CA VAL A 123 -10.42 -9.32 -12.24
C VAL A 123 -9.09 -9.05 -11.55
N LYS A 124 -8.89 -9.58 -10.33
CA LYS A 124 -7.61 -9.49 -9.62
C LYS A 124 -6.49 -10.09 -10.46
N MET A 125 -6.60 -11.34 -10.92
CA MET A 125 -5.54 -11.99 -11.70
C MET A 125 -5.23 -11.26 -13.01
N ARG A 126 -6.23 -10.69 -13.69
CA ARG A 126 -6.00 -9.84 -14.87
C ARG A 126 -5.26 -8.54 -14.53
N PHE A 127 -5.57 -7.94 -13.37
CA PHE A 127 -4.85 -6.77 -12.88
C PHE A 127 -3.38 -7.12 -12.61
N LEU A 128 -3.13 -8.26 -11.96
CA LEU A 128 -1.78 -8.74 -11.64
C LEU A 128 -0.93 -8.93 -12.91
N ASP A 129 -1.50 -9.50 -13.97
CA ASP A 129 -0.81 -9.68 -15.25
C ASP A 129 -0.42 -8.33 -15.90
N VAL A 130 -1.35 -7.38 -15.93
CA VAL A 130 -1.10 -6.02 -16.40
C VAL A 130 0.00 -5.33 -15.57
N LEU A 131 -0.05 -5.48 -14.25
CA LEU A 131 0.90 -4.85 -13.34
C LEU A 131 2.34 -5.36 -13.56
N ASN A 132 2.54 -6.59 -14.01
CA ASN A 132 3.87 -7.08 -14.38
C ASN A 132 4.50 -6.25 -15.51
N GLY A 133 3.72 -5.87 -16.52
CA GLY A 133 4.18 -5.01 -17.60
C GLY A 133 4.56 -3.62 -17.09
N PHE A 134 3.64 -2.99 -16.37
CA PHE A 134 3.84 -1.66 -15.80
C PHE A 134 5.02 -1.61 -14.81
N GLY A 135 5.17 -2.63 -13.96
CA GLY A 135 6.29 -2.74 -13.02
C GLY A 135 7.65 -2.80 -13.72
N ARG A 136 7.76 -3.56 -14.82
CA ARG A 136 9.00 -3.59 -15.63
C ARG A 136 9.33 -2.21 -16.22
N GLU A 137 8.32 -1.49 -16.72
CA GLU A 137 8.53 -0.16 -17.29
C GLU A 137 9.02 0.84 -16.23
N LEU A 138 8.53 0.75 -14.99
CA LEU A 138 8.99 1.61 -13.90
C LEU A 138 10.48 1.38 -13.55
N LEU A 139 11.00 0.18 -13.79
CA LEU A 139 12.40 -0.18 -13.58
C LEU A 139 13.32 0.16 -14.77
N ALA A 140 12.83 0.92 -15.76
CA ALA A 140 13.62 1.30 -16.95
C ALA A 140 14.87 2.15 -16.63
N ASP A 141 14.91 2.80 -15.47
CA ASP A 141 16.08 3.51 -14.95
C ASP A 141 16.35 3.16 -13.48
N ALA A 142 17.54 3.53 -12.98
CA ALA A 142 18.02 3.18 -11.64
C ALA A 142 17.58 4.17 -10.54
N LYS A 143 16.72 5.15 -10.85
CA LYS A 143 16.25 6.13 -9.85
C LYS A 143 15.53 5.39 -8.72
N PRO A 144 15.79 5.73 -7.44
CA PRO A 144 15.09 5.13 -6.32
C PRO A 144 13.58 5.16 -6.50
N LEU A 145 12.94 4.01 -6.36
CA LEU A 145 11.52 3.81 -6.59
C LEU A 145 10.94 2.95 -5.46
N VAL A 146 9.80 3.36 -4.92
CA VAL A 146 9.00 2.53 -4.00
C VAL A 146 7.53 2.46 -4.43
N LEU A 147 7.00 1.24 -4.42
CA LEU A 147 5.59 0.93 -4.63
C LEU A 147 4.97 0.61 -3.27
N CYS A 148 4.37 1.62 -2.67
CA CYS A 148 3.62 1.56 -1.44
C CYS A 148 2.18 1.09 -1.73
N GLY A 149 1.67 0.11 -0.99
CA GLY A 149 0.27 -0.26 -1.22
C GLY A 149 -0.25 -1.44 -0.45
N ASP A 150 -1.56 -1.63 -0.58
CA ASP A 150 -2.27 -2.85 -0.21
C ASP A 150 -2.31 -3.78 -1.44
N TYR A 151 -1.55 -4.86 -1.35
CA TYR A 151 -1.43 -5.85 -2.42
C TYR A 151 -2.53 -6.90 -2.35
N ASN A 152 -3.31 -6.95 -1.27
CA ASN A 152 -4.31 -7.99 -1.04
C ASN A 152 -3.72 -9.42 -1.19
N ILE A 153 -2.42 -9.60 -0.98
CA ILE A 153 -1.71 -10.88 -1.09
C ILE A 153 -0.73 -10.98 0.08
N ALA A 154 -0.80 -12.05 0.86
CA ALA A 154 0.27 -12.46 1.75
C ALA A 154 1.23 -13.37 0.97
N HIS A 155 2.53 -13.07 0.99
CA HIS A 155 3.51 -13.75 0.12
C HIS A 155 3.82 -15.17 0.58
N THR A 156 4.20 -15.33 1.85
CA THR A 156 4.68 -16.60 2.39
C THR A 156 3.95 -16.99 3.69
N GLU A 157 4.18 -18.21 4.19
CA GLU A 157 3.47 -18.73 5.37
C GLU A 157 3.68 -17.89 6.65
N ILE A 158 4.82 -17.21 6.78
CA ILE A 158 5.11 -16.30 7.90
C ILE A 158 4.26 -15.02 7.85
N ASP A 159 3.67 -14.71 6.70
CA ASP A 159 2.92 -13.48 6.45
C ASP A 159 1.42 -13.62 6.74
N ILE A 160 0.96 -14.76 7.25
CA ILE A 160 -0.46 -15.05 7.45
C ILE A 160 -0.71 -15.96 8.64
N HIS A 161 -1.78 -15.67 9.39
CA HIS A 161 -2.30 -16.60 10.39
C HIS A 161 -2.94 -17.85 9.76
N ASP A 162 -2.56 -19.03 10.23
CA ASP A 162 -3.11 -20.33 9.80
C ASP A 162 -2.98 -20.57 8.28
N PRO A 163 -1.74 -20.59 7.74
CA PRO A 163 -1.48 -20.74 6.31
C PRO A 163 -2.05 -22.04 5.73
N VAL A 164 -2.05 -23.12 6.52
CA VAL A 164 -2.56 -24.44 6.09
C VAL A 164 -4.05 -24.37 5.76
N ARG A 165 -4.83 -23.67 6.59
CA ARG A 165 -6.27 -23.50 6.37
C ARG A 165 -6.58 -22.46 5.30
N ASN A 166 -5.79 -21.39 5.22
CA ASN A 166 -6.04 -20.26 4.33
C ASN A 166 -5.42 -20.40 2.93
N LYS A 167 -4.69 -21.49 2.64
CA LYS A 167 -4.05 -21.74 1.33
C LYS A 167 -4.97 -21.69 0.10
N ASN A 168 -6.29 -21.79 0.30
CA ASN A 168 -7.31 -21.75 -0.77
C ASN A 168 -8.21 -20.51 -0.65
N THR A 169 -7.78 -19.49 0.10
CA THR A 169 -8.51 -18.24 0.30
C THR A 169 -7.84 -17.14 -0.54
N SER A 170 -8.64 -16.32 -1.25
CA SER A 170 -8.14 -15.13 -1.96
C SER A 170 -7.29 -14.27 -1.03
N GLY A 171 -6.10 -13.91 -1.52
CA GLY A 171 -5.01 -13.30 -0.78
C GLY A 171 -3.91 -14.27 -0.34
N PHE A 172 -4.11 -15.58 -0.45
CA PHE A 172 -3.08 -16.59 -0.16
C PHE A 172 -3.18 -17.80 -1.10
N LEU A 173 -3.81 -17.64 -2.27
CA LEU A 173 -3.89 -18.69 -3.29
C LEU A 173 -2.51 -19.00 -3.87
N PRO A 174 -2.23 -20.25 -4.31
CA PRO A 174 -0.94 -20.60 -4.91
C PRO A 174 -0.53 -19.69 -6.07
N GLU A 175 -1.46 -19.33 -6.95
CA GLU A 175 -1.24 -18.46 -8.10
C GLU A 175 -0.97 -17.00 -7.72
N GLU A 176 -1.53 -16.51 -6.62
CA GLU A 176 -1.27 -15.15 -6.12
C GLU A 176 0.12 -15.05 -5.49
N ARG A 177 0.53 -16.09 -4.74
CA ARG A 177 1.88 -16.18 -4.17
C ARG A 177 2.93 -16.35 -5.25
N ALA A 178 2.65 -17.18 -6.27
CA ALA A 178 3.51 -17.34 -7.43
C ALA A 178 3.69 -15.99 -8.14
N TRP A 179 2.59 -15.27 -8.42
CA TRP A 179 2.66 -13.93 -8.98
C TRP A 179 3.51 -12.98 -8.13
N PHE A 180 3.35 -13.00 -6.80
CA PHE A 180 4.14 -12.12 -5.92
C PHE A 180 5.64 -12.43 -6.02
N THR A 181 6.02 -13.71 -6.04
CA THR A 181 7.41 -14.12 -6.29
C THR A 181 7.91 -13.62 -7.64
N ASP A 182 7.16 -13.86 -8.72
CA ASP A 182 7.53 -13.41 -10.07
C ASP A 182 7.66 -11.88 -10.14
N PHE A 183 6.82 -11.15 -9.42
CA PHE A 183 6.86 -9.69 -9.34
C PHE A 183 8.13 -9.20 -8.64
N LEU A 184 8.55 -9.83 -7.53
CA LEU A 184 9.83 -9.52 -6.89
C LEU A 184 11.02 -9.80 -7.81
N GLU A 185 10.98 -10.89 -8.58
CA GLU A 185 12.02 -11.27 -9.55
C GLU A 185 12.20 -10.26 -10.69
N LEU A 186 11.25 -9.33 -10.90
CA LEU A 186 11.45 -8.19 -11.83
C LEU A 186 12.57 -7.24 -11.38
N GLY A 187 12.96 -7.28 -10.10
CA GLY A 187 13.96 -6.39 -9.50
C GLY A 187 13.43 -5.59 -8.31
N TYR A 188 12.31 -6.01 -7.71
CA TYR A 188 11.75 -5.41 -6.51
C TYR A 188 12.17 -6.17 -5.25
N ARG A 189 12.32 -5.43 -4.16
CA ARG A 189 12.75 -5.88 -2.84
C ARG A 189 11.60 -5.64 -1.85
N ASP A 190 11.19 -6.67 -1.11
CA ASP A 190 10.24 -6.52 -0.01
C ASP A 190 10.96 -5.94 1.21
N ILE A 191 10.92 -4.60 1.33
CA ILE A 191 11.75 -3.88 2.31
C ILE A 191 11.48 -4.34 3.73
N PHE A 192 10.21 -4.59 4.09
CA PHE A 192 9.88 -5.02 5.45
C PHE A 192 10.50 -6.39 5.75
N ARG A 193 10.31 -7.37 4.87
CA ARG A 193 10.78 -8.74 5.09
C ARG A 193 12.30 -8.81 5.03
N GLU A 194 12.94 -8.04 4.17
CA GLU A 194 14.41 -8.04 4.08
C GLU A 194 15.11 -7.38 5.27
N LEU A 195 14.50 -6.35 5.87
CA LEU A 195 15.00 -5.78 7.12
C LEU A 195 14.64 -6.64 8.34
N ASN A 196 13.59 -7.47 8.25
CA ASN A 196 13.08 -8.27 9.36
C ASN A 196 12.81 -9.73 8.92
N PRO A 197 13.85 -10.49 8.50
CA PRO A 197 13.67 -11.81 7.89
C PRO A 197 12.94 -12.80 8.79
N ASP A 198 13.29 -12.81 10.08
CA ASP A 198 12.81 -13.79 11.05
C ASP A 198 11.61 -13.31 11.89
N LEU A 199 11.12 -12.08 11.65
CA LEU A 199 10.04 -11.51 12.45
C LEU A 199 8.70 -12.18 12.08
N THR A 200 8.17 -12.97 13.01
CA THR A 200 6.88 -13.67 12.89
C THR A 200 5.75 -12.85 13.49
N ASP A 201 4.50 -13.30 13.26
CA ASP A 201 3.30 -12.75 13.90
C ASP A 201 3.11 -11.23 13.73
N THR A 202 3.69 -10.68 12.67
CA THR A 202 3.64 -9.27 12.34
C THR A 202 2.87 -9.10 11.04
N TYR A 203 1.65 -8.62 11.17
CA TYR A 203 0.66 -8.52 10.10
C TYR A 203 0.25 -7.06 9.91
N SER A 204 -0.37 -6.73 8.79
CA SER A 204 -0.85 -5.38 8.50
C SER A 204 -2.36 -5.30 8.30
N TRP A 205 -3.08 -6.41 8.26
CA TRP A 205 -4.54 -6.46 8.15
C TRP A 205 -5.18 -7.49 9.09
N TRP A 206 -6.33 -7.14 9.65
CA TRP A 206 -7.18 -8.04 10.45
C TRP A 206 -8.66 -7.80 10.17
N SER A 207 -9.38 -8.86 9.80
CA SER A 207 -10.85 -8.80 9.70
C SER A 207 -11.51 -8.28 10.99
N TYR A 208 -12.50 -7.41 10.87
CA TYR A 208 -13.34 -6.96 12.00
C TYR A 208 -14.11 -8.09 12.70
N ARG A 209 -14.28 -9.25 12.06
CA ARG A 209 -14.97 -10.40 12.64
C ARG A 209 -14.09 -11.14 13.64
N ALA A 210 -14.73 -11.84 14.58
CA ALA A 210 -14.10 -12.80 15.49
C ALA A 210 -12.95 -12.24 16.36
N ALA A 211 -12.92 -10.92 16.56
CA ALA A 211 -11.87 -10.22 17.31
C ALA A 211 -10.46 -10.56 16.79
N SER A 212 -10.28 -10.61 15.46
CA SER A 212 -9.04 -11.06 14.84
C SER A 212 -7.83 -10.24 15.29
N LYS A 213 -7.95 -8.92 15.40
CA LYS A 213 -6.82 -8.05 15.82
C LYS A 213 -6.33 -8.36 17.24
N SER A 214 -7.23 -8.44 18.22
CA SER A 214 -6.85 -8.74 19.61
C SER A 214 -6.28 -10.15 19.81
N ARG A 215 -6.59 -11.06 18.89
CA ARG A 215 -6.08 -12.44 18.86
C ARG A 215 -4.92 -12.63 17.88
N ASN A 216 -4.45 -11.54 17.28
CA ASN A 216 -3.45 -11.49 16.22
C ASN A 216 -3.66 -12.50 15.07
N LYS A 217 -4.91 -12.64 14.61
CA LYS A 217 -5.27 -13.46 13.44
C LYS A 217 -5.21 -12.63 12.16
N GLY A 218 -4.00 -12.16 11.84
CA GLY A 218 -3.75 -11.19 10.78
C GLY A 218 -3.10 -11.77 9.54
N TRP A 219 -3.01 -10.92 8.53
CA TRP A 219 -2.34 -11.14 7.25
C TRP A 219 -1.46 -9.91 6.96
N ARG A 220 -0.27 -10.09 6.43
CA ARG A 220 0.57 -8.99 5.93
C ARG A 220 0.21 -8.77 4.46
N LEU A 221 -0.57 -7.73 4.20
CA LEU A 221 -1.12 -7.39 2.88
C LEU A 221 -0.55 -6.08 2.33
N ASP A 222 -0.08 -5.21 3.22
CA ASP A 222 0.49 -3.91 2.90
C ASP A 222 2.02 -3.95 2.82
N TYR A 223 2.58 -3.38 1.75
CA TYR A 223 4.00 -3.46 1.41
C TYR A 223 4.57 -2.12 0.97
N GLN A 224 5.87 -1.96 1.15
CA GLN A 224 6.71 -1.03 0.40
C GLN A 224 7.69 -1.86 -0.42
N LEU A 225 7.40 -2.05 -1.72
CA LEU A 225 8.28 -2.75 -2.64
C LEU A 225 9.22 -1.76 -3.31
N GLY A 226 10.51 -1.82 -2.98
CA GLY A 226 11.52 -0.91 -3.50
C GLY A 226 12.36 -1.53 -4.61
N ASN A 227 12.91 -0.73 -5.52
CA ASN A 227 14.04 -1.21 -6.32
C ASN A 227 15.34 -1.25 -5.49
N GLU A 228 16.42 -1.77 -6.06
CA GLU A 228 17.71 -1.91 -5.37
C GLU A 228 18.21 -0.61 -4.73
N ALA A 229 18.10 0.51 -5.45
CA ALA A 229 18.54 1.81 -4.96
C ALA A 229 17.73 2.27 -3.73
N MET A 230 16.41 2.04 -3.76
CA MET A 230 15.53 2.37 -2.64
C MET A 230 15.75 1.46 -1.44
N PHE A 231 15.97 0.16 -1.66
CA PHE A 231 16.29 -0.78 -0.60
C PHE A 231 17.60 -0.41 0.12
N ASN A 232 18.65 -0.03 -0.61
CA ASN A 232 19.93 0.36 -0.01
C ASN A 232 19.83 1.62 0.88
N ALA A 233 18.83 2.47 0.62
CA ALA A 233 18.52 3.63 1.46
C ALA A 233 17.72 3.25 2.73
N ALA A 234 17.01 2.12 2.74
CA ALA A 234 16.14 1.72 3.85
C ALA A 234 16.95 1.38 5.12
N LYS A 235 16.51 1.93 6.27
CA LYS A 235 17.16 1.76 7.58
C LYS A 235 16.32 1.02 8.60
N SER A 236 15.01 1.23 8.58
CA SER A 236 14.06 0.52 9.44
C SER A 236 12.70 0.45 8.78
N ALA A 237 11.96 -0.62 9.09
CA ALA A 237 10.59 -0.82 8.67
C ALA A 237 9.75 -1.28 9.86
N GLU A 238 8.58 -0.67 10.05
CA GLU A 238 7.67 -0.94 11.16
C GLU A 238 6.24 -1.10 10.63
N ILE A 239 5.52 -2.10 11.17
CA ILE A 239 4.07 -2.18 11.04
C ILE A 239 3.45 -1.73 12.36
N GLU A 240 2.72 -0.62 12.33
CA GLU A 240 2.24 0.09 13.53
C GLU A 240 0.97 -0.58 14.11
N PHE A 241 1.13 -1.79 14.67
CA PHE A 241 0.03 -2.66 15.17
C PHE A 241 -0.98 -1.97 16.10
N SER A 242 -0.52 -1.00 16.89
CA SER A 242 -1.36 -0.28 17.86
C SER A 242 -2.40 0.65 17.22
N GLN A 243 -2.23 1.03 15.95
CA GLN A 243 -3.12 1.95 15.25
C GLN A 243 -4.42 1.27 14.82
N ASP A 244 -5.59 1.82 15.21
CA ASP A 244 -6.91 1.20 15.01
C ASP A 244 -7.90 2.05 14.18
N MET A 245 -7.37 2.89 13.31
CA MET A 245 -8.18 3.78 12.45
C MET A 245 -8.82 3.03 11.27
N SER A 246 -8.25 1.88 10.90
CA SER A 246 -8.66 1.00 9.80
C SER A 246 -8.57 -0.46 10.27
N ASP A 247 -9.08 -1.41 9.48
CA ASP A 247 -8.75 -2.84 9.61
C ASP A 247 -7.31 -3.16 9.18
N HIS A 248 -6.63 -2.19 8.56
CA HIS A 248 -5.21 -2.21 8.33
C HIS A 248 -4.42 -1.43 9.41
N ALA A 249 -3.12 -1.70 9.49
CA ALA A 249 -2.12 -0.91 10.23
C ALA A 249 -1.18 -0.19 9.24
N PRO A 250 -0.75 1.04 9.54
CA PRO A 250 0.28 1.72 8.74
C PRO A 250 1.58 0.92 8.67
N VAL A 251 2.21 0.92 7.48
CA VAL A 251 3.55 0.36 7.28
C VAL A 251 4.52 1.51 6.97
N SER A 252 5.40 1.81 7.91
CA SER A 252 6.31 2.95 7.90
C SER A 252 7.74 2.48 7.67
N VAL A 253 8.45 3.12 6.74
CA VAL A 253 9.86 2.86 6.44
C VAL A 253 10.63 4.16 6.50
N VAL A 254 11.81 4.10 7.13
CA VAL A 254 12.78 5.19 7.17
C VAL A 254 13.87 4.92 6.14
N TYR A 255 14.15 5.91 5.30
CA TYR A 255 15.20 5.91 4.29
C TYR A 255 16.23 7.01 4.59
N GLU A 256 17.49 6.77 4.22
CA GLU A 256 18.56 7.77 4.23
C GLU A 256 19.29 7.75 2.88
N PHE A 257 19.34 8.92 2.23
CA PHE A 257 20.01 9.16 0.95
C PHE A 257 21.31 9.97 1.11
#